data_AF-A0A0F2R699-F1
#
_entry.id   AF-A0A0F2R699-F1
#
_cell.length_a   1.000
_cell.length_b   1.000
_cell.length_c   1.000
_cell.angle_alpha   90.00
_cell.angle_beta   90.00
_cell.angle_gamma   90.00
#
_symmetry.space_group_name_H-M   'P 1'
#
loop_
_entity.id
_entity.type
_entity.pdbx_description
1 polymer ?
#
loop_
_entity_poly.entity_id
_entity_poly.type
_entity_poly.pdbx_seq_one_letter_code
_entity_poly.pdbx_strand_id
1 'polypeptide(L)'
;MGRFGTGQAIRRVEDLRFLRGTGRYTDDITLPGQTVGYVLRSPYAHCDIKGLDVEAARAAPGVLGVFTCADLDADGIGALPV
;
A
#
# COMPACT_ATOMS: atom_id res chain seq x y z
N MET A 1 -41.77 -12.56 -12.11
CA MET A 1 -41.43 -11.76 -13.30
C MET A 1 -40.48 -10.64 -12.85
N GLY A 2 -39.17 -10.78 -13.07
CA GLY A 2 -38.16 -9.84 -12.57
C GLY A 2 -38.36 -8.45 -13.19
N ARG A 3 -38.42 -7.40 -12.36
CA ARG A 3 -38.77 -6.02 -12.76
C ARG A 3 -37.69 -5.34 -13.62
N PHE A 4 -36.51 -5.96 -13.73
CA PHE A 4 -35.36 -5.53 -14.53
C PHE A 4 -34.70 -6.80 -15.12
N GLY A 5 -34.43 -6.82 -16.42
CA GLY A 5 -33.95 -8.00 -17.14
C GLY A 5 -32.90 -7.71 -18.21
N THR A 6 -32.44 -8.78 -18.88
CA THR A 6 -31.44 -8.72 -19.96
C THR A 6 -31.93 -7.87 -21.13
N GLY A 7 -31.08 -6.97 -21.64
CA GLY A 7 -31.37 -6.12 -22.80
C GLY A 7 -31.98 -4.74 -22.48
N GLN A 8 -32.21 -4.42 -21.20
CA GLN A 8 -32.68 -3.09 -20.79
C GLN A 8 -31.52 -2.18 -20.35
N ALA A 9 -31.60 -0.89 -20.68
CA ALA A 9 -30.68 0.13 -20.21
C ALA A 9 -30.98 0.50 -18.74
N ILE A 10 -30.52 -0.34 -17.82
CA ILE A 10 -30.66 -0.11 -16.38
C ILE A 10 -29.54 0.79 -15.85
N ARG A 11 -29.86 1.60 -14.83
CA ARG A 11 -28.85 2.37 -14.10
C ARG A 11 -28.02 1.44 -13.22
N ARG A 12 -26.75 1.79 -12.99
CA ARG A 12 -25.84 1.01 -12.16
C ARG A 12 -26.29 1.04 -10.70
N VAL A 13 -26.12 -0.09 -10.02
CA VAL A 13 -26.46 -0.22 -8.59
C VAL A 13 -25.42 0.51 -7.73
N GLU A 14 -24.18 0.52 -8.20
CA GLU A 14 -23.01 1.03 -7.51
C GLU A 14 -22.97 2.56 -7.47
N ASP A 15 -23.68 3.25 -8.38
CA ASP A 15 -23.73 4.72 -8.47
C ASP A 15 -24.11 5.34 -7.12
N LEU A 16 -25.05 4.74 -6.40
CA LEU A 16 -25.52 5.28 -5.12
C LEU A 16 -24.41 5.37 -4.08
N ARG A 17 -23.57 4.34 -3.95
CA ARG A 17 -22.49 4.36 -2.94
C ARG A 17 -21.35 5.27 -3.37
N PHE A 18 -21.01 5.29 -4.66
CA PHE A 18 -19.91 6.10 -5.17
C PHE A 18 -20.24 7.59 -5.17
N LEU A 19 -21.42 7.99 -5.66
CA LEU A 19 -21.82 9.39 -5.74
C LEU A 19 -22.06 10.03 -4.37
N ARG A 20 -22.24 9.22 -3.32
CA ARG A 20 -22.45 9.68 -1.94
C ARG A 20 -21.20 9.62 -1.07
N GLY A 21 -20.04 9.22 -1.61
CA GLY A 21 -18.83 9.03 -0.82
C GLY A 21 -18.96 7.92 0.24
N THR A 22 -19.87 6.97 0.02
CA THR A 22 -20.09 5.80 0.92
C THR A 22 -19.55 4.50 0.33
N GLY A 23 -18.91 4.58 -0.84
CA GLY A 23 -18.00 3.54 -1.31
C GLY A 23 -16.84 3.39 -0.34
N ARG A 24 -16.30 2.16 -0.24
CA ARG A 24 -15.09 1.89 0.54
C ARG A 24 -14.05 1.31 -0.40
N TYR A 25 -12.91 1.97 -0.44
CA TYR A 25 -11.66 1.54 -1.06
C TYR A 25 -10.69 1.10 0.04
N THR A 26 -9.54 0.56 -0.35
CA THR A 26 -8.55 0.03 0.60
C THR A 26 -8.06 1.09 1.59
N ASP A 27 -7.87 2.33 1.13
CA ASP A 27 -7.37 3.44 1.96
C ASP A 27 -8.45 4.06 2.88
N ASP A 28 -9.72 3.74 2.67
CA ASP A 28 -10.81 4.16 3.56
C ASP A 28 -10.93 3.27 4.81
N ILE A 29 -10.13 2.21 4.89
CA ILE A 29 -10.18 1.24 5.98
C ILE A 29 -9.22 1.70 7.07
N THR A 30 -9.76 1.90 8.28
CA THR A 30 -8.96 2.14 9.49
C THR A 30 -9.13 1.00 10.49
N LEU A 31 -8.01 0.43 10.94
CA LEU A 31 -7.98 -0.65 11.94
C LEU A 31 -7.33 -0.19 13.25
N PRO A 32 -7.74 -0.74 14.41
CA PRO A 32 -7.05 -0.48 15.68
C PRO A 32 -5.57 -0.86 15.61
N GLY A 33 -4.68 0.05 16.01
CA GLY A 33 -3.23 -0.18 15.99
C GLY A 33 -2.60 -0.15 14.60
N GLN A 34 -3.30 0.32 13.56
CA GLN A 34 -2.72 0.45 12.23
C GLN A 34 -1.51 1.38 12.22
N THR A 35 -0.52 1.03 11.40
CA THR A 35 0.70 1.81 11.19
C THR A 35 0.80 2.18 9.72
N VAL A 36 1.67 3.13 9.39
CA VAL A 36 1.88 3.58 8.01
C VAL A 36 3.27 3.15 7.53
N GLY A 37 3.33 2.65 6.30
CA GLY A 37 4.57 2.29 5.63
C GLY A 37 4.97 3.37 4.62
N TYR A 38 6.27 3.61 4.49
CA TYR A 38 6.84 4.44 3.44
C TYR A 38 7.98 3.69 2.74
N VAL A 39 8.02 3.76 1.41
CA VAL A 39 9.06 3.13 0.61
C VAL A 39 10.00 4.23 0.10
N LEU A 40 11.24 4.23 0.58
CA LEU A 40 12.31 5.04 0.02
C LEU A 40 12.69 4.47 -1.35
N ARG A 41 12.60 5.28 -2.40
CA ARG A 41 12.90 4.87 -3.77
C ARG A 41 14.22 5.46 -4.24
N SER A 42 14.89 4.76 -5.14
CA SER A 42 16.12 5.24 -5.77
C SER A 42 15.86 6.58 -6.49
N PRO A 43 16.70 7.60 -6.29
CA PRO A 43 16.69 8.81 -7.10
C PRO A 43 17.43 8.63 -8.44
N TYR A 44 18.11 7.50 -8.63
CA TYR A 44 18.88 7.18 -9.82
C TYR A 44 18.21 6.08 -10.64
N ALA A 45 18.27 6.18 -11.96
CA ALA A 45 17.70 5.19 -12.87
C ALA A 45 18.47 3.84 -12.83
N HIS A 46 19.80 3.89 -12.66
CA HIS A 46 20.66 2.71 -12.55
C HIS A 46 21.96 3.04 -11.80
N CYS A 47 22.22 2.34 -10.70
CA CYS A 47 23.45 2.46 -9.93
C CYS A 47 23.56 1.31 -8.92
N ASP A 48 24.79 1.08 -8.42
CA ASP A 48 25.00 0.23 -7.25
C ASP A 48 24.78 1.02 -5.95
N ILE A 49 24.16 0.38 -4.96
CA ILE A 49 24.04 0.93 -3.60
C ILE A 49 25.35 0.65 -2.86
N LYS A 50 26.23 1.66 -2.78
CA LYS A 50 27.52 1.55 -2.08
C LYS A 50 27.42 1.66 -0.55
N GLY A 51 26.32 2.24 -0.07
CA GLY A 51 26.07 2.45 1.35
C GLY A 51 24.67 3.02 1.58
N LEU A 52 24.12 2.74 2.74
CA LEU A 52 22.82 3.21 3.18
C LEU A 52 22.90 3.43 4.70
N ASP A 53 22.77 4.68 5.13
CA ASP A 53 22.66 5.04 6.54
C ASP A 53 21.19 5.29 6.87
N VAL A 54 20.67 4.57 7.86
CA VAL A 54 19.27 4.62 8.31
C VAL A 54 19.14 5.05 9.76
N GLU A 55 20.24 5.36 10.46
CA GLU A 55 20.23 5.55 11.92
C GLU A 55 19.39 6.76 12.33
N ALA A 56 19.48 7.86 11.58
CA ALA A 56 18.65 9.03 11.81
C ALA A 56 17.15 8.73 11.65
N ALA A 57 16.79 7.90 10.67
CA ALA A 57 15.40 7.49 10.45
C ALA A 57 14.91 6.54 11.56
N ARG A 58 15.74 5.59 11.99
CA ARG A 58 15.43 4.69 13.12
C ARG A 58 15.20 5.44 14.43
N ALA A 59 15.95 6.52 14.66
CA ALA A 59 15.85 7.33 15.87
C ALA A 59 14.70 8.35 15.85
N ALA A 60 14.02 8.54 14.71
CA ALA A 60 12.99 9.55 14.59
C ALA A 60 11.73 9.19 15.42
N PRO A 61 11.12 10.17 16.13
CA PRO A 61 9.92 9.91 16.91
C PRO A 61 8.78 9.33 16.06
N GLY A 62 8.17 8.24 16.54
CA GLY A 62 7.06 7.57 15.86
C GLY A 62 7.46 6.55 14.80
N VAL A 63 8.76 6.42 14.47
CA VAL A 63 9.25 5.34 13.62
C VAL A 63 9.28 4.03 14.40
N LEU A 64 8.60 3.02 13.87
CA LEU A 64 8.54 1.69 14.48
C LEU A 64 9.62 0.74 13.95
N GLY A 65 10.14 1.01 12.76
CA GLY A 65 11.18 0.19 12.13
C GLY A 65 11.61 0.79 10.80
N VAL A 66 12.85 0.50 10.43
CA VAL A 66 13.38 0.73 9.08
C VAL A 66 13.88 -0.63 8.58
N PHE A 67 13.40 -1.05 7.42
CA PHE A 67 13.70 -2.37 6.87
C PHE A 67 14.49 -2.21 5.57
N THR A 68 15.51 -3.05 5.41
CA THR A 68 16.48 -3.07 4.33
C THR A 68 16.64 -4.49 3.81
N CYS A 69 17.43 -4.69 2.75
CA CYS A 69 17.73 -6.04 2.26
C CYS A 69 18.40 -6.93 3.32
N ALA A 70 19.17 -6.35 4.25
CA ALA A 70 19.81 -7.12 5.32
C ALA A 70 18.77 -7.80 6.24
N ASP A 71 17.61 -7.17 6.46
CA ASP A 71 16.53 -7.74 7.25
C ASP A 71 15.87 -8.91 6.50
N LEU A 72 15.70 -8.80 5.18
CA LEU A 72 15.19 -9.89 4.33
C LEU A 72 16.15 -11.09 4.29
N ASP A 73 17.46 -10.84 4.23
CA ASP A 73 18.48 -11.89 4.27
C ASP A 73 18.50 -12.58 5.64
N ALA A 74 18.39 -11.81 6.73
CA ALA A 74 18.32 -12.34 8.09
C ALA A 74 17.08 -13.23 8.31
N ASP A 75 15.95 -12.87 7.70
CA ASP A 75 14.71 -13.65 7.75
C ASP A 75 14.68 -14.83 6.75
N GLY A 76 15.75 -15.02 5.95
CA GLY A 76 15.85 -16.10 4.97
C GLY A 76 14.93 -15.94 3.76
N ILE A 77 14.39 -14.74 3.53
CA ILE A 77 13.54 -14.39 2.39
C ILE A 77 14.40 -14.22 1.13
N GLY A 78 15.56 -13.59 1.29
CA GLY A 78 16.50 -13.31 0.19
C GLY A 78 15.95 -12.30 -0.82
N ALA A 79 16.42 -12.39 -2.07
CA ALA A 79 16.03 -11.47 -3.13
C ALA A 79 14.55 -11.63 -3.52
N LEU A 80 13.81 -10.52 -3.50
CA LEU A 80 12.45 -10.49 -4.01
C LEU A 80 12.45 -10.70 -5.54
N PRO A 81 11.54 -11.52 -6.08
CA PRO A 81 11.41 -11.67 -7.52
C PRO A 81 11.05 -10.32 -8.17
N VAL A 82 11.71 -10.04 -9.29
CA VAL A 82 11.37 -8.93 -10.19
C VAL A 82 10.27 -9.30 -11.16
#